data_AF-A0A7I8W284-F1
#
_entry.id   AF-A0A7I8W284-F1
#
_cell.length_a   1.000
_cell.length_b   1.000
_cell.length_c   1.000
_cell.angle_alpha   90.00
_cell.angle_beta   90.00
_cell.angle_gamma   90.00
#
_symmetry.space_group_name_H-M   'P 1'
#
loop_
_entity.id
_entity.type
_entity.pdbx_description
1 polymer ?
#
loop_
_entity_poly.entity_id
_entity_poly.type
_entity_poly.pdbx_seq_one_letter_code
_entity_poly.pdbx_strand_id
1 'polypeptide(L)'
;MMKFFEEHAPFITNYWPFIISSTFICLGLFFVVMFVKNRGRYIRVFDKENDVGSNIEEEVGETNDQVFMSIMKNEDVQIPYALPRLQPVAMIQKAQSFYELMNTRRSCRMFSDEPVPREVIDNIIKAAGTAPSGAHTEPWTYVVISQKDVKMKIREIIEEEEEINYRRRMGEKWVNDLKTFKTDWIKPYLVEAPYLILVFKQTYGLWPNGQKKTHYYNDLSVAISVGIMVSAITNAGLCSVTSTPLNAGVRLRDLLGRPVNEKCVILLPVGYPAKNAKVPNLQRKPLKDIAIYC
;
A
#
# COMPACT_ATOMS: atom_id res chain seq x y z
N MET A 1 -32.04 37.09 42.88
CA MET A 1 -30.69 36.60 42.56
C MET A 1 -30.10 37.32 41.34
N MET A 2 -30.82 37.50 40.22
CA MET A 2 -30.31 38.29 39.06
C MET A 2 -29.99 39.76 39.37
N LYS A 3 -30.85 40.49 40.10
CA LYS A 3 -30.61 41.91 40.45
C LYS A 3 -29.35 42.15 41.29
N PHE A 4 -28.93 41.17 42.10
CA PHE A 4 -27.73 41.28 42.93
C PHE A 4 -26.44 41.26 42.08
N PHE A 5 -26.42 40.45 41.02
CA PHE A 5 -25.28 40.34 40.11
C PHE A 5 -25.16 41.55 39.16
N GLU A 6 -26.27 42.20 38.79
CA GLU A 6 -26.26 43.42 37.98
C GLU A 6 -25.65 44.63 38.73
N GLU A 7 -25.91 44.78 40.04
CA GLU A 7 -25.34 45.88 40.83
C GLU A 7 -23.85 45.68 41.17
N HIS A 8 -23.43 44.45 41.45
CA HIS A 8 -22.09 44.18 42.01
C HIS A 8 -21.08 43.62 41.00
N ALA A 9 -21.53 43.13 39.83
CA ALA A 9 -20.64 42.59 38.79
C ALA A 9 -21.20 42.80 37.36
N PRO A 10 -21.45 44.06 36.94
CA PRO A 10 -22.06 44.37 35.64
C PRO A 10 -21.23 43.90 34.43
N PHE A 11 -19.92 43.72 34.63
CA PHE A 11 -19.03 43.16 33.62
C PHE A 11 -19.36 41.69 33.31
N ILE A 12 -19.62 40.87 34.34
CA ILE A 12 -19.91 39.45 34.13
C ILE A 12 -21.29 39.30 33.48
N THR A 13 -22.29 40.07 33.90
CA THR A 13 -23.64 40.00 33.32
C THR A 13 -23.71 40.46 31.87
N ASN A 14 -22.92 41.47 31.47
CA ASN A 14 -22.93 41.98 30.09
C ASN A 14 -22.04 41.17 29.15
N TYR A 15 -20.96 40.54 29.65
CA TYR A 15 -19.95 39.90 28.80
C TYR A 15 -19.84 38.38 28.95
N TRP A 16 -20.68 37.72 29.77
CA TRP A 16 -20.66 36.25 29.91
C TRP A 16 -20.74 35.46 28.58
N PRO A 17 -21.47 35.88 27.53
CA PRO A 17 -21.51 35.12 26.27
C PRO A 17 -20.14 35.15 25.56
N PHE A 18 -19.41 36.26 25.68
CA PHE A 18 -18.07 36.41 25.12
C PHE A 18 -17.03 35.63 25.92
N ILE A 19 -17.17 35.55 27.25
CA ILE A 19 -16.31 34.74 28.11
C ILE A 19 -16.48 33.25 27.78
N ILE A 20 -17.72 32.78 27.61
CA ILE A 20 -18.00 31.39 27.21
C ILE A 20 -17.44 31.11 25.81
N SER A 21 -17.71 31.98 24.83
CA SER A 21 -17.21 31.82 23.46
C SER A 21 -15.67 31.78 23.41
N SER A 22 -15.00 32.69 24.13
CA SER A 22 -13.54 32.70 24.26
C SER A 22 -13.00 31.42 24.91
N THR A 23 -13.68 30.89 25.92
CA THR A 23 -13.29 29.65 26.60
C THR A 23 -13.37 28.45 25.65
N PHE A 24 -14.42 28.35 24.82
CA PHE A 24 -14.55 27.29 23.82
C PHE A 24 -13.49 27.38 22.71
N ILE A 25 -13.14 28.60 22.27
CA ILE A 25 -12.07 28.82 21.29
C ILE A 25 -10.71 28.42 21.87
N CYS A 26 -10.42 28.79 23.11
CA CYS A 26 -9.19 28.40 23.80
C CYS A 26 -9.10 26.88 24.02
N LEU A 27 -10.20 26.22 24.39
CA LEU A 27 -10.26 24.75 24.49
C LEU A 27 -10.05 24.08 23.13
N GLY A 28 -10.68 24.59 22.07
CA GLY A 28 -10.47 24.09 20.71
C GLY A 28 -9.02 24.20 20.24
N LEU A 29 -8.38 25.35 20.46
CA LEU A 29 -6.97 25.57 20.17
C LEU A 29 -6.06 24.66 21.01
N PHE A 30 -6.39 24.43 22.28
CA PHE A 30 -5.66 23.50 23.15
C PHE A 30 -5.73 22.05 22.62
N PHE A 31 -6.90 21.59 22.17
CA PHE A 31 -7.06 20.26 21.58
C PHE A 31 -6.32 20.13 20.24
N VAL A 32 -6.31 21.17 19.40
CA VAL A 32 -5.52 21.20 18.15
C VAL A 32 -4.02 21.12 18.46
N VAL A 33 -3.53 21.89 19.43
CA VAL A 33 -2.11 21.83 19.86
C VAL A 33 -1.76 20.47 20.44
N MET A 34 -2.62 19.88 21.27
CA MET A 34 -2.44 18.52 21.78
C MET A 34 -2.43 17.48 20.66
N PHE A 35 -3.32 17.60 19.68
CA PHE A 35 -3.39 16.70 18.53
C PHE A 35 -2.12 16.79 17.66
N VAL A 36 -1.64 18.01 17.37
CA VAL A 36 -0.37 18.24 16.67
C VAL A 36 0.82 17.67 17.44
N LYS A 37 0.85 17.86 18.77
CA LYS A 37 1.93 17.36 19.63
C LYS A 37 1.93 15.82 19.74
N ASN A 38 0.76 15.18 19.78
CA ASN A 38 0.64 13.72 19.75
C ASN A 38 1.01 13.14 18.38
N ARG A 39 0.72 13.83 17.28
CA ARG A 39 1.19 13.47 15.93
C ARG A 39 2.72 13.40 15.88
N GLY A 40 3.40 14.38 16.47
CA GLY A 40 4.86 14.41 16.58
C GLY A 40 5.47 13.33 17.47
N ARG A 41 4.69 12.75 18.41
CA ARG A 41 5.13 11.62 19.24
C ARG A 41 5.04 10.30 18.48
N TYR A 42 4.01 10.11 17.64
CA TYR A 42 3.86 8.92 16.81
C TYR A 42 4.93 8.85 15.70
N ILE A 43 5.27 10.00 15.10
CA ILE A 43 6.37 10.12 14.11
C ILE A 43 7.72 9.79 14.76
N ARG A 44 7.99 10.32 15.97
CA ARG A 44 9.25 10.05 16.69
C ARG A 44 9.46 8.59 17.10
N VAL A 45 8.39 7.81 17.30
CA VAL A 45 8.52 6.37 17.59
C VAL A 45 8.89 5.60 16.32
N PHE A 46 8.36 6.01 15.16
CA PHE A 46 8.72 5.44 13.85
C PHE A 46 10.18 5.72 13.46
N ASP A 47 10.72 6.90 13.80
CA ASP A 47 12.13 7.21 13.53
C ASP A 47 13.09 6.45 14.46
N LYS A 48 12.70 6.22 15.73
CA LYS A 48 13.60 5.66 16.75
C LYS A 48 13.88 4.16 16.60
N GLU A 49 13.03 3.42 15.89
CA GLU A 49 13.28 1.99 15.57
C GLU A 49 14.21 1.81 14.36
N ASN A 50 14.51 2.87 13.60
CA ASN A 50 15.43 2.83 12.45
C ASN A 50 16.84 3.39 12.75
N ASP A 51 17.10 3.88 13.96
CA ASP A 51 18.40 4.45 14.34
C ASP A 51 19.35 3.35 14.85
N VAL A 52 19.88 2.56 13.92
CA VAL A 52 21.14 1.85 14.11
C VAL A 52 22.23 2.71 13.49
N GLY A 53 22.75 3.61 14.32
CA GLY A 53 24.01 4.37 14.23
C GLY A 53 24.68 4.52 12.86
N SER A 54 24.70 5.76 12.38
CA SER A 54 25.72 6.25 11.45
C SER A 54 26.31 7.57 11.96
N ASN A 55 27.44 7.48 12.66
CA ASN A 55 28.43 8.55 12.59
C ASN A 55 29.17 8.34 11.26
N ILE A 56 28.66 8.95 10.20
CA ILE A 56 29.38 9.14 8.94
C ILE A 56 29.31 10.64 8.68
N GLU A 57 30.49 11.25 8.60
CA GLU A 57 30.69 12.65 8.23
C GLU A 57 29.95 12.93 6.91
N GLU A 58 29.23 14.06 6.85
CA GLU A 58 28.50 14.52 5.66
C GLU A 58 29.48 14.85 4.51
N GLU A 59 29.85 13.85 3.73
CA GLU A 59 30.12 14.08 2.31
C GLU A 59 28.77 14.28 1.61
N VAL A 60 28.53 15.47 1.09
CA VAL A 60 27.37 15.78 0.25
C VAL A 60 27.52 15.02 -1.08
N GLY A 61 27.13 13.75 -1.07
CA GLY A 61 27.02 12.91 -2.26
C GLY A 61 25.89 13.40 -3.17
N GLU A 62 26.07 13.28 -4.48
CA GLU A 62 25.02 13.56 -5.46
C GLU A 62 23.76 12.72 -5.14
N THR A 63 22.59 13.35 -5.17
CA THR A 63 21.32 12.63 -5.04
C THR A 63 21.13 11.65 -6.20
N ASN A 64 20.43 10.53 -5.98
CA ASN A 64 20.15 9.53 -7.02
C ASN A 64 19.55 10.15 -8.32
N ASP A 65 18.77 11.23 -8.21
CA ASP A 65 18.23 11.93 -9.38
C ASP A 65 19.29 12.80 -10.11
N GLN A 66 20.26 13.38 -9.39
CA GLN A 66 21.37 14.09 -10.03
C GLN A 66 22.28 13.11 -10.78
N VAL A 67 22.55 11.95 -10.17
CA VAL A 67 23.26 10.84 -10.81
C VAL A 67 22.49 10.34 -12.04
N PHE A 68 21.17 10.17 -11.93
CA PHE A 68 20.34 9.77 -13.07
C PHE A 68 20.38 10.80 -14.21
N MET A 69 20.30 12.09 -13.89
CA MET A 69 20.34 13.16 -14.90
C MET A 69 21.74 13.36 -15.51
N SER A 70 22.81 13.10 -14.76
CA SER A 70 24.18 13.13 -15.28
C SER A 70 24.44 11.92 -16.21
N ILE A 71 23.95 10.74 -15.83
CA ILE A 71 23.96 9.53 -16.66
C ILE A 71 23.20 9.80 -17.96
N MET A 72 21.94 10.25 -17.90
CA MET A 72 21.11 10.44 -19.10
C MET A 72 21.61 11.54 -20.06
N LYS A 73 22.51 12.42 -19.61
CA LYS A 73 23.16 13.43 -20.45
C LYS A 73 24.40 12.92 -21.18
N ASN A 74 24.90 11.76 -20.82
CA ASN A 74 26.07 11.18 -21.45
C ASN A 74 25.61 10.37 -22.68
N GLU A 75 26.23 10.57 -23.86
CA GLU A 75 25.81 9.89 -25.09
C GLU A 75 26.28 8.41 -25.13
N ASP A 76 27.26 8.05 -24.29
CA ASP A 76 27.87 6.71 -24.17
C ASP A 76 27.41 5.94 -22.90
N VAL A 77 26.10 5.83 -22.67
CA VAL A 77 25.55 5.19 -21.44
C VAL A 77 25.22 3.71 -21.63
N GLN A 78 25.34 3.19 -22.84
CA GLN A 78 24.93 1.83 -23.14
C GLN A 78 25.98 0.81 -22.70
N ILE A 79 25.57 -0.16 -21.88
CA ILE A 79 26.39 -1.30 -21.50
C ILE A 79 25.98 -2.56 -22.29
N PRO A 80 26.92 -3.49 -22.59
CA PRO A 80 26.56 -4.76 -23.20
C PRO A 80 25.56 -5.55 -22.35
N TYR A 81 24.47 -5.99 -22.98
CA TYR A 81 23.47 -6.84 -22.34
C TYR A 81 23.65 -8.30 -22.78
N ALA A 82 23.78 -9.21 -21.83
CA ALA A 82 23.88 -10.64 -22.09
C ALA A 82 23.13 -11.44 -21.03
N LEU A 83 22.32 -12.40 -21.49
CA LEU A 83 21.74 -13.44 -20.64
C LEU A 83 22.44 -14.78 -20.90
N PRO A 84 22.53 -15.68 -19.90
CA PRO A 84 22.98 -17.05 -20.13
C PRO A 84 22.09 -17.75 -21.16
N ARG A 85 22.69 -18.19 -22.27
CA ARG A 85 21.98 -18.93 -23.31
C ARG A 85 21.72 -20.37 -22.85
N LEU A 86 20.46 -20.77 -22.83
CA LEU A 86 20.05 -22.14 -22.52
C LEU A 86 19.88 -22.96 -23.82
N GLN A 87 20.11 -24.27 -23.72
CA GLN A 87 19.75 -25.20 -24.79
C GLN A 87 18.22 -25.29 -24.90
N PRO A 88 17.66 -25.51 -26.10
CA PRO A 88 16.20 -25.55 -26.31
C PRO A 88 15.46 -26.51 -25.35
N VAL A 89 16.03 -27.68 -25.09
CA VAL A 89 15.44 -28.66 -24.15
C VAL A 89 15.33 -28.08 -22.73
N ALA A 90 16.36 -27.40 -22.26
CA ALA A 90 16.36 -26.75 -20.95
C ALA A 90 15.38 -25.56 -20.90
N MET A 91 15.23 -24.82 -22.00
CA MET A 91 14.24 -23.73 -22.10
C MET A 91 12.81 -24.27 -21.93
N ILE A 92 12.47 -25.35 -22.65
CA ILE A 92 11.16 -25.99 -22.58
C ILE A 92 10.89 -26.47 -21.14
N GLN A 93 11.85 -27.16 -20.53
CA GLN A 93 11.69 -27.67 -19.17
C GLN A 93 11.50 -26.56 -18.14
N LYS A 94 12.28 -25.47 -18.23
CA LYS A 94 12.14 -24.32 -17.32
C LYS A 94 10.79 -23.63 -17.50
N ALA A 95 10.35 -23.42 -18.75
CA ALA A 95 9.07 -22.80 -19.03
C ALA A 95 7.90 -23.65 -18.48
N GLN A 96 7.94 -24.97 -18.68
CA GLN A 96 6.93 -25.89 -18.14
C GLN A 96 6.90 -25.87 -16.61
N SER A 97 8.06 -25.94 -15.96
CA SER A 97 8.16 -25.95 -14.49
C SER A 97 7.63 -24.65 -13.88
N PHE A 98 7.95 -23.51 -14.50
CA PHE A 98 7.44 -22.22 -14.04
C PHE A 98 5.92 -22.09 -14.27
N TYR A 99 5.41 -22.56 -15.40
CA TYR A 99 3.97 -22.63 -15.65
C TYR A 99 3.26 -23.47 -14.58
N GLU A 100 3.77 -24.66 -14.27
CA GLU A 100 3.19 -25.55 -13.26
C GLU A 100 3.17 -24.90 -11.87
N LEU A 101 4.28 -24.29 -11.45
CA LEU A 101 4.37 -23.53 -10.20
C LEU A 101 3.31 -22.41 -10.16
N MET A 102 3.26 -21.56 -11.18
CA MET A 102 2.30 -20.45 -11.23
C MET A 102 0.86 -20.93 -11.36
N ASN A 103 0.65 -22.12 -11.93
CA ASN A 103 -0.66 -22.73 -12.01
C ASN A 103 -1.18 -23.18 -10.63
N THR A 104 -0.29 -23.52 -9.68
CA THR A 104 -0.70 -23.83 -8.29
C THR A 104 -1.28 -22.61 -7.55
N ARG A 105 -0.89 -21.39 -7.95
CA ARG A 105 -1.32 -20.17 -7.27
C ARG A 105 -2.84 -20.00 -7.34
N ARG A 106 -3.46 -19.86 -6.17
CA ARG A 106 -4.86 -19.45 -5.97
C ARG A 106 -4.91 -18.19 -5.11
N SER A 107 -5.98 -17.41 -5.24
CA SER A 107 -6.20 -16.27 -4.34
C SER A 107 -6.81 -16.78 -3.04
N CYS A 108 -6.02 -16.73 -1.96
CA CYS A 108 -6.39 -17.25 -0.64
C CYS A 108 -6.96 -16.13 0.24
N ARG A 109 -8.04 -16.41 0.95
CA ARG A 109 -8.72 -15.45 1.86
C ARG A 109 -8.74 -15.93 3.31
N MET A 110 -8.01 -17.01 3.63
CA MET A 110 -7.95 -17.64 4.95
C MET A 110 -6.48 -17.85 5.30
N PHE A 111 -5.99 -17.19 6.33
CA PHE A 111 -4.56 -17.14 6.63
C PHE A 111 -4.25 -17.77 7.98
N SER A 112 -3.05 -18.35 8.08
CA SER A 112 -2.42 -18.69 9.35
C SER A 112 -1.85 -17.40 9.97
N ASP A 113 -1.78 -17.36 11.30
CA ASP A 113 -1.07 -16.33 12.07
C ASP A 113 0.42 -16.66 12.24
N GLU A 114 0.88 -17.79 11.68
CA GLU A 114 2.28 -18.21 11.68
C GLU A 114 3.20 -17.11 11.11
N PRO A 115 4.29 -16.75 11.82
CA PRO A 115 5.17 -15.67 11.40
C PRO A 115 5.91 -16.03 10.11
N VAL A 116 6.10 -15.01 9.27
CA VAL A 116 6.93 -15.10 8.05
C VAL A 116 8.21 -14.30 8.30
N PRO A 117 9.41 -14.82 7.96
CA PRO A 117 10.64 -14.05 8.10
C PRO A 117 10.60 -12.75 7.27
N ARG A 118 10.98 -11.62 7.88
CA ARG A 118 10.99 -10.31 7.21
C ARG A 118 11.82 -10.32 5.93
N GLU A 119 12.95 -11.02 5.93
CA GLU A 119 13.82 -11.14 4.75
C GLU A 119 13.10 -11.73 3.53
N VAL A 120 12.15 -12.64 3.74
CA VAL A 120 11.32 -13.18 2.64
C VAL A 120 10.45 -12.07 2.06
N ILE A 121 9.83 -11.23 2.89
CA ILE A 121 9.02 -10.09 2.46
C ILE A 121 9.88 -9.05 1.73
N ASP A 122 11.07 -8.75 2.24
CA ASP A 122 12.02 -7.83 1.62
C ASP A 122 12.42 -8.32 0.22
N ASN A 123 12.73 -9.61 0.08
CA ASN A 123 13.11 -10.20 -1.21
C ASN A 123 11.94 -10.26 -2.20
N ILE A 124 10.70 -10.47 -1.73
CA ILE A 124 9.49 -10.34 -2.56
C ILE A 124 9.34 -8.92 -3.11
N ILE A 125 9.59 -7.90 -2.28
CA ILE A 125 9.49 -6.50 -2.68
C ILE A 125 10.62 -6.11 -3.63
N LYS A 126 11.86 -6.55 -3.36
CA LYS A 126 12.98 -6.37 -4.29
C LYS A 126 12.67 -6.96 -5.66
N ALA A 127 12.11 -8.17 -5.71
CA ALA A 127 11.68 -8.78 -6.97
C ALA A 127 10.60 -7.92 -7.67
N ALA A 128 9.59 -7.43 -6.94
CA ALA A 128 8.59 -6.52 -7.51
C ALA A 128 9.20 -5.22 -8.06
N GLY A 129 10.24 -4.70 -7.40
CA GLY A 129 11.01 -3.52 -7.83
C GLY A 129 11.79 -3.70 -9.12
N THR A 130 12.04 -4.94 -9.59
CA THR A 130 12.72 -5.17 -10.88
C THR A 130 11.79 -5.03 -12.09
N ALA A 131 10.55 -4.59 -11.89
CA ALA A 131 9.60 -4.42 -12.98
C ALA A 131 10.04 -3.33 -13.96
N PRO A 132 9.69 -3.45 -15.25
CA PRO A 132 9.82 -2.33 -16.18
C PRO A 132 8.87 -1.19 -15.78
N SER A 133 9.27 0.04 -16.09
CA SER A 133 8.44 1.23 -15.90
C SER A 133 8.63 2.22 -17.03
N GLY A 134 7.58 2.99 -17.33
CA GLY A 134 7.64 4.03 -18.35
C GLY A 134 8.74 5.05 -18.03
N ALA A 135 9.70 5.19 -18.94
CA ALA A 135 10.88 6.04 -18.78
C ALA A 135 11.68 5.78 -17.49
N HIS A 136 11.74 4.53 -17.02
CA HIS A 136 12.46 4.13 -15.80
C HIS A 136 12.06 4.95 -14.56
N THR A 137 10.77 5.29 -14.45
CA THR A 137 10.27 6.15 -13.36
C THR A 137 9.99 5.43 -12.05
N GLU A 138 9.94 4.09 -12.07
CA GLU A 138 9.73 3.23 -10.88
C GLU A 138 8.62 3.74 -9.94
N PRO A 139 7.40 3.97 -10.45
CA PRO A 139 6.40 4.82 -9.78
C PRO A 139 5.60 4.06 -8.69
N TRP A 140 6.28 3.27 -7.87
CA TRP A 140 5.69 2.42 -6.84
C TRP A 140 6.22 2.74 -5.44
N THR A 141 5.32 2.67 -4.47
CA THR A 141 5.68 2.61 -3.05
C THR A 141 5.00 1.39 -2.44
N TYR A 142 5.77 0.52 -1.79
CA TYR A 142 5.25 -0.66 -1.09
C TYR A 142 5.23 -0.38 0.42
N VAL A 143 4.05 -0.21 0.99
CA VAL A 143 3.88 0.02 2.42
C VAL A 143 3.62 -1.32 3.10
N VAL A 144 4.58 -1.78 3.89
CA VAL A 144 4.54 -3.07 4.60
C VAL A 144 4.07 -2.86 6.03
N ILE A 145 3.00 -3.55 6.42
CA ILE A 145 2.38 -3.44 7.74
C ILE A 145 2.37 -4.80 8.42
N SER A 146 3.00 -4.90 9.59
CA SER A 146 2.92 -6.06 10.47
C SER A 146 2.23 -5.75 11.80
N GLN A 147 2.19 -4.47 12.21
CA GLN A 147 1.64 -4.05 13.50
C GLN A 147 0.13 -4.29 13.54
N LYS A 148 -0.31 -5.09 14.53
CA LYS A 148 -1.72 -5.49 14.68
C LYS A 148 -2.68 -4.30 14.76
N ASP A 149 -2.33 -3.26 15.52
CA ASP A 149 -3.18 -2.07 15.68
C ASP A 149 -3.38 -1.30 14.37
N VAL A 150 -2.34 -1.24 13.53
CA VAL A 150 -2.44 -0.59 12.20
C VAL A 150 -3.28 -1.46 11.27
N LYS A 151 -3.09 -2.78 11.29
CA LYS A 151 -3.91 -3.74 10.53
C LYS A 151 -5.40 -3.66 10.90
N MET A 152 -5.71 -3.49 12.19
CA MET A 152 -7.09 -3.30 12.68
C MET A 152 -7.72 -2.04 12.10
N LYS A 153 -7.02 -0.90 12.16
CA LYS A 153 -7.52 0.37 11.58
C LYS A 153 -7.73 0.28 10.06
N ILE A 154 -6.82 -0.40 9.35
CA ILE A 154 -6.96 -0.66 7.92
C ILE A 154 -8.21 -1.50 7.64
N ARG A 155 -8.44 -2.55 8.45
CA ARG A 155 -9.62 -3.40 8.35
C ARG A 155 -10.90 -2.60 8.56
N GLU A 156 -10.99 -1.80 9.62
CA GLU A 156 -12.16 -0.95 9.89
C GLU A 156 -12.51 -0.05 8.70
N ILE A 157 -11.52 0.67 8.16
CA ILE A 157 -11.71 1.52 6.97
C ILE A 157 -12.25 0.71 5.78
N ILE A 158 -11.69 -0.47 5.53
CA ILE A 158 -12.05 -1.30 4.37
C ILE A 158 -13.44 -1.91 4.55
N GLU A 159 -13.77 -2.46 5.71
CA GLU A 159 -15.08 -3.08 5.96
C GLU A 159 -16.20 -2.04 5.88
N GLU A 160 -15.98 -0.82 6.39
CA GLU A 160 -16.94 0.30 6.25
C GLU A 160 -17.19 0.67 4.78
N GLU A 161 -16.14 0.86 3.98
CA GLU A 161 -16.30 1.21 2.57
C GLU A 161 -16.89 0.04 1.75
N GLU A 162 -16.50 -1.19 2.06
CA GLU A 162 -17.04 -2.39 1.41
C GLU A 162 -18.52 -2.59 1.73
N GLU A 163 -18.96 -2.34 2.96
CA GLU A 163 -20.38 -2.40 3.28
C GLU A 163 -21.19 -1.42 2.42
N ILE A 164 -20.69 -0.18 2.27
CA ILE A 164 -21.33 0.80 1.38
C ILE A 164 -21.25 0.34 -0.08
N ASN A 165 -20.14 -0.25 -0.51
CA ASN A 165 -19.97 -0.74 -1.87
C ASN A 165 -21.00 -1.84 -2.20
N TYR A 166 -21.11 -2.86 -1.34
CA TYR A 166 -22.05 -3.97 -1.51
C TYR A 166 -23.51 -3.52 -1.44
N ARG A 167 -23.85 -2.59 -0.54
CA ARG A 167 -25.23 -2.13 -0.35
C ARG A 167 -25.69 -1.11 -1.40
N ARG A 168 -24.77 -0.29 -1.95
CA ARG A 168 -25.17 0.89 -2.74
C ARG A 168 -24.39 1.10 -4.05
N ARG A 169 -23.09 0.80 -4.10
CA ARG A 169 -22.23 1.27 -5.23
C ARG A 169 -21.97 0.23 -6.32
N MET A 170 -21.90 -1.06 -5.98
CA MET A 170 -21.54 -2.11 -6.94
C MET A 170 -22.70 -2.52 -7.87
N GLY A 171 -23.95 -2.27 -7.46
CA GLY A 171 -25.15 -2.67 -8.20
C GLY A 171 -25.40 -4.19 -8.20
N GLU A 172 -26.59 -4.61 -8.60
CA GLU A 172 -27.03 -6.02 -8.46
C GLU A 172 -26.19 -7.01 -9.30
N LYS A 173 -25.82 -6.62 -10.52
CA LYS A 173 -25.04 -7.47 -11.42
C LYS A 173 -23.70 -7.85 -10.81
N TRP A 174 -22.94 -6.87 -10.31
CA TRP A 174 -21.64 -7.11 -9.70
C TRP A 174 -21.77 -7.93 -8.42
N VAL A 175 -22.77 -7.63 -7.57
CA VAL A 175 -23.03 -8.43 -6.36
C VAL A 175 -23.33 -9.90 -6.72
N ASN A 176 -24.09 -10.16 -7.78
CA ASN A 176 -24.35 -11.51 -8.26
C ASN A 176 -23.09 -12.21 -8.78
N ASP A 177 -22.24 -11.51 -9.54
CA ASP A 177 -20.96 -12.06 -10.03
C ASP A 177 -20.02 -12.46 -8.88
N LEU A 178 -20.14 -11.80 -7.72
CA LEU A 178 -19.33 -12.08 -6.53
C LEU A 178 -19.82 -13.27 -5.67
N LYS A 179 -21.09 -13.70 -5.82
CA LYS A 179 -21.66 -14.80 -4.99
C LYS A 179 -20.84 -16.09 -5.06
N THR A 180 -20.29 -16.42 -6.23
CA THR A 180 -19.44 -17.59 -6.46
C THR A 180 -18.20 -17.62 -5.55
N PHE A 181 -17.71 -16.45 -5.15
CA PHE A 181 -16.52 -16.31 -4.33
C PHE A 181 -16.80 -16.31 -2.83
N LYS A 182 -18.09 -16.31 -2.44
CA LYS A 182 -18.54 -16.22 -1.03
C LYS A 182 -17.84 -15.08 -0.28
N THR A 183 -17.66 -13.95 -0.95
CA THR A 183 -17.09 -12.74 -0.36
C THR A 183 -18.20 -11.85 0.16
N ASP A 184 -18.01 -11.32 1.36
CA ASP A 184 -18.82 -10.24 1.94
C ASP A 184 -17.91 -9.05 2.29
N TRP A 185 -18.43 -8.10 3.05
CA TRP A 185 -17.65 -6.95 3.52
C TRP A 185 -16.75 -7.27 4.72
N ILE A 186 -16.84 -8.44 5.35
CA ILE A 186 -16.03 -8.82 6.50
C ILE A 186 -14.70 -9.42 6.01
N LYS A 187 -13.58 -8.82 6.41
CA LYS A 187 -12.24 -9.13 5.92
C LYS A 187 -11.29 -9.52 7.07
N PRO A 188 -11.51 -10.67 7.74
CA PRO A 188 -10.70 -11.06 8.90
C PRO A 188 -9.22 -11.26 8.56
N TYR A 189 -8.95 -11.70 7.33
CA TYR A 189 -7.61 -11.87 6.78
C TYR A 189 -6.74 -10.59 6.80
N LEU A 190 -7.34 -9.39 6.93
CA LEU A 190 -6.59 -8.15 7.07
C LEU A 190 -5.84 -8.06 8.42
N VAL A 191 -6.23 -8.87 9.40
CA VAL A 191 -5.60 -8.93 10.72
C VAL A 191 -4.87 -10.25 10.92
N GLU A 192 -5.45 -11.35 10.44
CA GLU A 192 -4.89 -12.72 10.57
C GLU A 192 -3.57 -12.87 9.80
N ALA A 193 -3.48 -12.36 8.56
CA ALA A 193 -2.25 -12.45 7.79
C ALA A 193 -1.12 -11.70 8.50
N PRO A 194 0.09 -12.28 8.64
CA PRO A 194 1.19 -11.66 9.37
C PRO A 194 1.58 -10.29 8.78
N TYR A 195 1.56 -10.17 7.45
CA TYR A 195 1.85 -8.92 6.73
C TYR A 195 0.69 -8.47 5.85
N LEU A 196 0.48 -7.14 5.77
CA LEU A 196 -0.20 -6.49 4.65
C LEU A 196 0.84 -5.72 3.84
N ILE A 197 0.77 -5.83 2.52
CA ILE A 197 1.52 -4.99 1.59
C ILE A 197 0.50 -4.14 0.83
N LEU A 198 0.50 -2.83 1.10
CA LEU A 198 -0.29 -1.86 0.35
C LEU A 198 0.60 -1.24 -0.72
N VAL A 199 0.20 -1.41 -1.98
CA VAL A 199 0.92 -0.89 -3.13
C VAL A 199 0.29 0.43 -3.55
N PHE A 200 1.08 1.49 -3.48
CA PHE A 200 0.72 2.81 -3.93
C PHE A 200 1.37 3.09 -5.27
N LYS A 201 0.59 3.61 -6.22
CA LYS A 201 1.14 4.24 -7.41
C LYS A 201 1.48 5.69 -7.11
N GLN A 202 2.63 6.14 -7.59
CA GLN A 202 3.01 7.55 -7.60
C GLN A 202 2.51 8.17 -8.91
N THR A 203 1.51 9.05 -8.82
CA THR A 203 0.92 9.71 -10.00
C THR A 203 1.86 10.73 -10.65
N TYR A 204 2.84 11.22 -9.89
CA TYR A 204 3.97 12.02 -10.32
C TYR A 204 5.08 11.89 -9.27
N GLY A 205 6.32 12.12 -9.65
CA GLY A 205 7.46 12.25 -8.76
C GLY A 205 7.79 13.73 -8.50
N LEU A 206 8.83 13.98 -7.71
CA LEU A 206 9.37 15.31 -7.47
C LEU A 206 10.86 15.30 -7.82
N TRP A 207 11.30 16.27 -8.60
CA TRP A 207 12.72 16.55 -8.77
C TRP A 207 13.30 17.22 -7.52
N PRO A 208 14.63 17.21 -7.30
CA PRO A 208 15.26 17.89 -6.18
C PRO A 208 14.92 19.38 -6.06
N ASN A 209 14.62 20.04 -7.18
CA ASN A 209 14.17 21.44 -7.22
C ASN A 209 12.68 21.64 -6.88
N GLY A 210 11.97 20.58 -6.47
CA GLY A 210 10.55 20.59 -6.12
C GLY A 210 9.58 20.53 -7.31
N GLN A 211 10.06 20.54 -8.55
CA GLN A 211 9.20 20.45 -9.73
C GLN A 211 8.65 19.03 -9.91
N LYS A 212 7.45 18.92 -10.50
CA LYS A 212 6.82 17.63 -10.77
C LYS A 212 7.57 16.87 -11.87
N LYS A 213 7.91 15.62 -11.58
CA LYS A 213 8.43 14.62 -12.54
C LYS A 213 7.27 13.78 -13.05
N THR A 214 7.11 13.68 -14.36
CA THR A 214 6.03 12.90 -14.97
C THR A 214 6.30 11.40 -14.86
N HIS A 215 5.32 10.63 -14.39
CA HIS A 215 5.37 9.17 -14.39
C HIS A 215 4.48 8.61 -15.49
N TYR A 216 5.08 8.27 -16.63
CA TYR A 216 4.39 7.74 -17.79
C TYR A 216 3.86 6.33 -17.52
N TYR A 217 2.61 6.07 -17.89
CA TYR A 217 1.96 4.76 -17.73
C TYR A 217 2.10 4.17 -16.32
N ASN A 218 2.01 5.00 -15.28
CA ASN A 218 2.23 4.58 -13.89
C ASN A 218 1.28 3.45 -13.46
N ASP A 219 0.02 3.47 -13.89
CA ASP A 219 -0.93 2.38 -13.64
C ASP A 219 -0.44 1.03 -14.17
N LEU A 220 0.00 0.99 -15.43
CA LEU A 220 0.49 -0.24 -16.07
C LEU A 220 1.82 -0.69 -15.45
N SER A 221 2.72 0.26 -15.17
CA SER A 221 4.02 -0.04 -14.55
C SER A 221 3.84 -0.71 -13.17
N VAL A 222 2.96 -0.14 -12.33
CA VAL A 222 2.65 -0.72 -11.01
C VAL A 222 1.92 -2.05 -11.13
N ALA A 223 1.02 -2.23 -12.10
CA ALA A 223 0.35 -3.51 -12.32
C ALA A 223 1.32 -4.63 -12.71
N ILE A 224 2.34 -4.34 -13.53
CA ILE A 224 3.40 -5.31 -13.88
C ILE A 224 4.21 -5.67 -12.63
N SER A 225 4.61 -4.67 -11.85
CA SER A 225 5.31 -4.88 -10.56
C SER A 225 4.53 -5.77 -9.61
N VAL A 226 3.22 -5.56 -9.48
CA VAL A 226 2.33 -6.42 -8.68
C VAL A 226 2.26 -7.85 -9.25
N GLY A 227 2.28 -8.01 -10.57
CA GLY A 227 2.35 -9.33 -11.21
C GLY A 227 3.63 -10.10 -10.83
N ILE A 228 4.78 -9.41 -10.80
CA ILE A 228 6.04 -9.99 -10.32
C ILE A 228 5.95 -10.30 -8.82
N MET A 229 5.40 -9.39 -8.01
CA MET A 229 5.20 -9.60 -6.58
C MET A 229 4.38 -10.85 -6.28
N VAL A 230 3.25 -11.03 -6.96
CA VAL A 230 2.37 -12.21 -6.79
C VAL A 230 3.10 -13.49 -7.19
N SER A 231 3.96 -13.43 -8.21
CA SER A 231 4.81 -14.55 -8.62
C SER A 231 5.88 -14.87 -7.56
N ALA A 232 6.53 -13.84 -7.00
CA ALA A 232 7.52 -13.98 -5.94
C ALA A 232 6.91 -14.54 -4.64
N ILE A 233 5.71 -14.08 -4.26
CA ILE A 233 4.95 -14.63 -3.12
C ILE A 233 4.73 -16.14 -3.32
N THR A 234 4.27 -16.54 -4.51
CA THR A 234 4.02 -17.96 -4.83
C THR A 234 5.31 -18.77 -4.77
N ASN A 235 6.38 -18.24 -5.35
CA ASN A 235 7.69 -18.89 -5.37
C ASN A 235 8.29 -19.06 -3.96
N ALA A 236 7.99 -18.13 -3.04
CA ALA A 236 8.40 -18.22 -1.64
C ALA A 236 7.55 -19.20 -0.80
N GLY A 237 6.56 -19.88 -1.39
CA GLY A 237 5.67 -20.81 -0.68
C GLY A 237 4.58 -20.11 0.15
N LEU A 238 4.30 -18.83 -0.12
CA LEU A 238 3.28 -18.04 0.57
C LEU A 238 2.03 -17.88 -0.31
N CYS A 239 0.94 -17.43 0.31
CA CYS A 239 -0.30 -17.11 -0.39
C CYS A 239 -0.71 -15.64 -0.19
N SER A 240 -1.60 -15.17 -1.07
CA SER A 240 -2.19 -13.84 -0.98
C SER A 240 -3.54 -13.81 -1.71
N VAL A 241 -4.27 -12.71 -1.56
CA VAL A 241 -5.39 -12.31 -2.41
C VAL A 241 -5.17 -10.88 -2.87
N THR A 242 -5.18 -10.65 -4.17
CA THR A 242 -5.16 -9.30 -4.74
C THR A 242 -6.49 -8.62 -4.46
N SER A 243 -6.49 -7.63 -3.58
CA SER A 243 -7.65 -6.82 -3.24
C SER A 243 -7.47 -5.39 -3.74
N THR A 244 -8.55 -4.80 -4.26
CA THR A 244 -8.61 -3.39 -4.64
C THR A 244 -9.44 -2.65 -3.59
N PRO A 245 -8.83 -1.81 -2.73
CA PRO A 245 -9.53 -1.10 -1.66
C PRO A 245 -10.36 0.06 -2.24
N LEU A 246 -11.43 -0.28 -2.97
CA LEU A 246 -12.29 0.66 -3.68
C LEU A 246 -12.87 1.69 -2.70
N ASN A 247 -12.71 2.98 -3.02
CA ASN A 247 -13.13 4.13 -2.21
C ASN A 247 -12.39 4.32 -0.87
N ALA A 248 -11.62 3.35 -0.40
CA ALA A 248 -10.81 3.47 0.83
C ALA A 248 -9.46 4.18 0.62
N GLY A 249 -9.02 4.40 -0.63
CA GLY A 249 -7.67 4.87 -0.95
C GLY A 249 -7.23 6.18 -0.27
N VAL A 250 -8.12 7.16 -0.13
CA VAL A 250 -7.80 8.45 0.54
C VAL A 250 -7.60 8.24 2.05
N ARG A 251 -8.53 7.53 2.70
CA ARG A 251 -8.44 7.23 4.14
C ARG A 251 -7.22 6.38 4.47
N LEU A 252 -6.88 5.42 3.61
CA LEU A 252 -5.67 4.60 3.74
C LEU A 252 -4.40 5.44 3.57
N ARG A 253 -4.35 6.33 2.57
CA ARG A 253 -3.24 7.26 2.37
C ARG A 253 -3.02 8.13 3.62
N ASP A 254 -4.09 8.71 4.15
CA ASP A 254 -4.02 9.61 5.29
C ASP A 254 -3.63 8.88 6.58
N LEU A 255 -4.20 7.69 6.82
CA LEU A 255 -3.82 6.81 7.94
C LEU A 255 -2.32 6.49 7.93
N LEU A 256 -1.77 6.23 6.74
CA LEU A 256 -0.39 5.80 6.55
C LEU A 256 0.58 6.98 6.29
N GLY A 257 0.10 8.22 6.41
CA GLY A 257 0.93 9.41 6.22
C GLY A 257 1.56 9.52 4.83
N ARG A 258 0.92 8.94 3.80
CA ARG A 258 1.45 8.94 2.44
C ARG A 258 1.18 10.28 1.74
N PRO A 259 2.10 10.74 0.87
CA PRO A 259 1.97 12.04 0.21
C PRO A 259 0.84 12.06 -0.81
N VAL A 260 0.35 13.25 -1.17
CA VAL A 260 -0.82 13.44 -2.04
C VAL A 260 -0.63 12.93 -3.47
N ASN A 261 0.62 12.75 -3.91
CA ASN A 261 0.96 12.17 -5.21
C ASN A 261 0.80 10.65 -5.24
N GLU A 262 0.62 10.01 -4.08
CA GLU A 262 0.46 8.56 -3.97
C GLU A 262 -1.01 8.15 -3.85
N LYS A 263 -1.38 7.08 -4.57
CA LYS A 263 -2.72 6.47 -4.53
C LYS A 263 -2.59 4.97 -4.28
N CYS A 264 -3.23 4.47 -3.22
CA CYS A 264 -3.30 3.05 -2.94
C CYS A 264 -4.10 2.36 -4.05
N VAL A 265 -3.49 1.40 -4.75
CA VAL A 265 -4.12 0.69 -5.87
C VAL A 265 -4.39 -0.77 -5.55
N ILE A 266 -3.51 -1.41 -4.77
CA ILE A 266 -3.60 -2.83 -4.44
C ILE A 266 -3.28 -3.03 -2.96
N LEU A 267 -3.99 -3.94 -2.32
CA LEU A 267 -3.69 -4.46 -0.99
C LEU A 267 -3.51 -5.97 -1.08
N LEU A 268 -2.40 -6.47 -0.56
CA LEU A 268 -2.04 -7.89 -0.50
C LEU A 268 -1.82 -8.31 0.95
N PRO A 269 -2.74 -9.08 1.59
CA PRO A 269 -2.38 -9.84 2.78
C PRO A 269 -1.42 -10.96 2.37
N VAL A 270 -0.34 -11.17 3.12
CA VAL A 270 0.71 -12.15 2.79
C VAL A 270 0.99 -13.02 4.00
N GLY A 271 0.99 -14.33 3.80
CA GLY A 271 1.26 -15.33 4.83
C GLY A 271 1.01 -16.75 4.35
N TYR A 272 1.11 -17.71 5.26
CA TYR A 272 0.71 -19.08 5.00
C TYR A 272 -0.82 -19.20 4.93
N PRO A 273 -1.36 -20.12 4.10
CA PRO A 273 -2.79 -20.41 4.14
C PRO A 273 -3.15 -21.09 5.46
N ALA A 274 -4.34 -20.82 5.99
CA ALA A 274 -4.86 -21.56 7.14
C ALA A 274 -4.95 -23.06 6.81
N LYS A 275 -4.80 -23.94 7.83
CA LYS A 275 -4.87 -25.41 7.63
C LYS A 275 -6.15 -25.88 6.95
N ASN A 276 -7.26 -25.17 7.17
CA ASN A 276 -8.57 -25.44 6.59
C ASN A 276 -8.95 -24.47 5.46
N ALA A 277 -7.98 -23.77 4.88
CA ALA A 277 -8.22 -22.79 3.82
C ALA A 277 -8.95 -23.45 2.63
N LYS A 278 -10.01 -22.78 2.16
CA LYS A 278 -10.78 -23.20 0.99
C LYS A 278 -10.69 -22.16 -0.11
N VAL A 279 -10.71 -22.64 -1.35
CA VAL A 279 -10.75 -21.81 -2.56
C VAL A 279 -11.90 -22.27 -3.44
N PRO A 280 -12.55 -21.36 -4.20
CA PRO A 280 -13.61 -21.77 -5.12
C PRO A 280 -13.05 -22.72 -6.19
N ASN A 281 -13.83 -23.71 -6.63
CA ASN A 281 -13.41 -24.66 -7.65
C ASN A 281 -13.54 -24.06 -9.07
N LEU A 282 -12.69 -23.08 -9.37
CA LEU A 282 -12.66 -22.38 -10.66
C LEU A 282 -11.65 -23.01 -11.59
N GLN A 283 -11.99 -23.09 -12.88
CA GLN A 283 -11.09 -23.54 -13.94
C GLN A 283 -10.55 -22.33 -14.71
N ARG A 284 -9.25 -22.36 -15.03
CA ARG A 284 -8.65 -21.37 -15.95
C ARG A 284 -9.02 -21.73 -17.39
N LYS A 285 -9.06 -20.73 -18.26
CA LYS A 285 -9.25 -20.93 -19.70
C LYS A 285 -8.10 -21.78 -20.27
N PRO A 286 -8.35 -22.69 -21.24
CA PRO A 286 -7.30 -23.42 -21.93
C PRO A 286 -6.49 -22.49 -22.85
N LEU A 287 -5.29 -22.92 -23.25
CA LEU A 287 -4.36 -22.13 -24.09
C LEU A 287 -5.02 -21.60 -25.37
N LYS A 288 -5.82 -22.45 -26.05
CA LYS A 288 -6.53 -22.10 -27.29
C LYS A 288 -7.50 -20.92 -27.16
N ASP A 289 -7.93 -20.58 -25.94
CA ASP A 289 -8.87 -19.49 -25.68
C ASP A 289 -8.15 -18.19 -25.26
N ILE A 290 -6.82 -18.22 -25.11
CA ILE A 290 -6.01 -17.08 -24.65
C ILE A 290 -4.80 -16.76 -25.54
N ALA A 291 -4.49 -17.60 -26.53
CA ALA A 291 -3.40 -17.40 -27.47
C ALA A 291 -3.88 -17.57 -28.92
N ILE A 292 -3.51 -16.63 -29.78
CA ILE A 292 -3.68 -16.69 -31.24
C ILE A 292 -2.27 -16.71 -31.83
N TYR A 293 -1.96 -17.75 -32.59
CA TYR A 293 -0.73 -17.84 -33.36
C TYR A 293 -1.06 -17.41 -34.79
N CYS A 294 -0.39 -16.37 -35.28
CA CYS A 294 -0.45 -15.91 -36.65
C CYS A 294 0.74 -16.43 -37.47
#